data_AF-A0A357K2T1-F1
#
_entry.id   AF-A0A357K2T1-F1
#
_cell.length_a   1.000
_cell.length_b   1.000
_cell.length_c   1.000
_cell.angle_alpha   90.00
_cell.angle_beta   90.00
_cell.angle_gamma   90.00
#
_symmetry.space_group_name_H-M   'P 1'
#
loop_
_entity.id
_entity.type
_entity.pdbx_description
1 polymer ?
#
loop_
_entity_poly.entity_id
_entity_poly.type
_entity_poly.pdbx_seq_one_letter_code
_entity_poly.pdbx_strand_id
1 'polypeptide(L)'
;MGFISDNTRSKWGRRRQYVFIGAILMGLAYVAMWQLHKGDGITYNFIYFLSWSLVFYLGLTIFSVPYVAMGYEISEDFHERTQIMAVAQFIGQWAWVIAPWFWVILYDPSWFPEGADAGVRELSVWVAIPCTMFAMIPALFLKGKSTLDRTDFAPINVSAVLGSVGKIFFSAFEAFRIKEFRQIAGATFLIFNSFNVIAAFTFLIIVHYMFNSD
;
A
#
# COMPACT_ATOMS: atom_id res chain seq x y z
N MET A 1 -13.37 2.41 2.58
CA MET A 1 -13.28 1.00 2.16
C MET A 1 -13.61 0.00 3.25
N GLY A 2 -13.13 0.13 4.50
CA GLY A 2 -13.41 -0.84 5.59
C GLY A 2 -14.90 -1.20 5.76
N PHE A 3 -15.78 -0.20 5.88
CA PHE A 3 -17.22 -0.46 5.96
C PHE A 3 -17.80 -1.17 4.73
N ILE A 4 -17.33 -0.81 3.53
CA ILE A 4 -17.81 -1.40 2.27
C ILE A 4 -17.34 -2.85 2.18
N SER A 5 -16.04 -3.10 2.40
CA SER A 5 -15.49 -4.45 2.40
C SER A 5 -16.13 -5.31 3.47
N ASP A 6 -16.47 -4.77 4.65
CA ASP A 6 -17.03 -5.54 5.76
C ASP A 6 -18.52 -5.87 5.63
N ASN A 7 -19.23 -5.18 4.75
CA ASN A 7 -20.67 -5.42 4.51
C ASN A 7 -20.99 -5.99 3.12
N THR A 8 -19.96 -6.33 2.34
CA THR A 8 -20.16 -6.89 0.99
C THR A 8 -20.62 -8.34 1.04
N ARG A 9 -21.74 -8.62 0.36
CA ARG A 9 -22.28 -9.97 0.16
C ARG A 9 -21.81 -10.51 -1.18
N SER A 10 -21.04 -11.60 -1.16
CA SER A 10 -20.48 -12.18 -2.38
C SER A 10 -20.38 -13.71 -2.31
N LYS A 11 -20.52 -14.35 -3.48
CA LYS A 11 -20.28 -15.79 -3.70
C LYS A 11 -18.84 -16.20 -3.37
N TRP A 12 -17.87 -15.31 -3.62
CA TRP A 12 -16.44 -15.61 -3.48
C TRP A 12 -15.85 -15.18 -2.13
N GLY A 13 -16.71 -14.84 -1.18
CA GLY A 13 -16.34 -14.31 0.11
C GLY A 13 -16.24 -12.78 0.10
N ARG A 14 -16.36 -12.22 1.29
CA ARG A 14 -16.55 -10.79 1.55
C ARG A 14 -15.42 -9.88 1.07
N ARG A 15 -14.16 -10.28 1.30
CA ARG A 15 -12.96 -9.43 1.11
C ARG A 15 -12.11 -9.78 -0.11
N ARG A 16 -12.26 -11.00 -0.62
CA ARG A 16 -11.45 -11.58 -1.71
C ARG A 16 -11.48 -10.74 -2.99
N GLN A 17 -12.67 -10.29 -3.38
CA GLN A 17 -12.87 -9.51 -4.61
C GLN A 17 -12.12 -8.19 -4.58
N TYR A 18 -12.11 -7.51 -3.43
CA TYR A 18 -11.42 -6.23 -3.28
C TYR A 18 -9.90 -6.38 -3.33
N VAL A 19 -9.35 -7.41 -2.68
CA VAL A 19 -7.90 -7.69 -2.76
C VAL A 19 -7.49 -7.96 -4.22
N PHE A 20 -8.27 -8.76 -4.95
CA PHE A 20 -7.97 -9.07 -6.35
C PHE A 20 -8.07 -7.86 -7.27
N ILE A 21 -9.19 -7.13 -7.22
CA ILE A 21 -9.41 -5.94 -8.07
C ILE A 21 -8.43 -4.82 -7.70
N GLY A 22 -8.21 -4.62 -6.40
CA GLY A 22 -7.27 -3.62 -5.90
C GLY A 22 -5.83 -3.90 -6.33
N ALA A 23 -5.39 -5.16 -6.29
CA ALA A 23 -4.05 -5.54 -6.76
C ALA A 23 -3.85 -5.22 -8.24
N ILE A 24 -4.81 -5.61 -9.10
CA ILE A 24 -4.74 -5.35 -10.55
C ILE A 24 -4.76 -3.85 -10.84
N LEU A 25 -5.71 -3.12 -10.22
CA LEU A 25 -5.84 -1.68 -10.43
C LEU A 25 -4.57 -0.94 -10.01
N MET A 26 -4.00 -1.31 -8.85
CA MET A 26 -2.77 -0.73 -8.33
C MET A 26 -1.57 -1.03 -9.24
N GLY A 27 -1.44 -2.28 -9.72
CA GLY A 27 -0.37 -2.67 -10.65
C GLY A 27 -0.42 -1.92 -11.97
N LEU A 28 -1.59 -1.88 -12.61
CA LEU A 28 -1.79 -1.16 -13.86
C LEU A 28 -1.57 0.35 -13.70
N ALA A 29 -2.11 0.94 -12.63
CA ALA A 29 -1.93 2.36 -12.35
C ALA A 29 -0.46 2.70 -12.10
N TYR A 30 0.30 1.83 -11.41
CA TYR A 30 1.73 2.03 -11.19
C TYR A 30 2.50 2.05 -12.52
N VAL A 31 2.26 1.08 -13.40
CA VAL A 31 2.90 1.06 -14.73
C VAL A 31 2.57 2.32 -15.52
N ALA A 32 1.28 2.66 -15.59
CA ALA A 32 0.83 3.81 -16.36
C ALA A 32 1.37 5.13 -15.80
N MET A 33 1.46 5.25 -14.47
CA MET A 33 1.99 6.44 -13.78
C MET A 33 3.44 6.76 -14.18
N TRP A 34 4.25 5.76 -14.54
CA TRP A 34 5.66 5.95 -14.89
C TRP A 34 5.91 6.10 -16.40
N GLN A 35 4.88 6.04 -17.26
CA GLN A 35 5.02 6.27 -18.71
C GLN A 35 5.07 7.76 -19.08
N LEU A 36 5.99 8.51 -18.47
CA LEU A 36 6.20 9.93 -18.78
C LEU A 36 7.28 10.11 -19.86
N HIS A 37 7.08 11.09 -20.74
CA HIS A 37 8.07 11.50 -21.73
C HIS A 37 8.47 12.96 -21.51
N LYS A 38 9.78 13.24 -21.60
CA LYS A 38 10.30 14.61 -21.44
C LYS A 38 9.72 15.60 -22.47
N GLY A 39 9.30 15.10 -23.64
CA GLY A 39 8.77 15.90 -24.75
C GLY A 39 7.34 16.43 -24.56
N ASP A 40 6.55 15.88 -23.63
CA ASP A 40 5.11 16.20 -23.53
C ASP A 40 4.82 17.52 -22.80
N GLY A 41 5.85 18.16 -22.24
CA GLY A 41 5.74 19.41 -21.49
C GLY A 41 5.36 19.22 -20.02
N ILE A 42 5.74 20.20 -19.20
CA ILE A 42 5.66 20.11 -17.73
C ILE A 42 4.21 19.97 -17.24
N THR A 43 3.29 20.79 -17.76
CA THR A 43 1.89 20.80 -17.32
C THR A 43 1.18 19.49 -17.63
N TYR A 44 1.42 18.92 -18.82
CA TYR A 44 0.84 17.63 -19.19
C TYR A 44 1.35 16.52 -18.28
N ASN A 45 2.68 16.41 -18.14
CA ASN A 45 3.31 15.40 -17.28
C ASN A 45 2.83 15.49 -15.83
N PHE A 46 2.64 16.70 -15.30
CA PHE A 46 2.09 16.91 -13.98
C PHE A 46 0.66 16.37 -13.85
N ILE A 47 -0.25 16.76 -14.76
CA ILE A 47 -1.66 16.34 -14.70
C ILE A 47 -1.78 14.83 -14.93
N TYR A 48 -1.01 14.29 -15.88
CA TYR A 48 -0.97 12.87 -16.18
C TYR A 48 -0.52 12.05 -14.96
N PHE A 49 0.61 12.41 -14.37
CA PHE A 49 1.15 11.73 -13.19
C PHE A 49 0.19 11.86 -12.00
N LEU A 50 -0.37 13.06 -11.76
CA LEU A 50 -1.32 13.28 -10.68
C LEU A 50 -2.57 12.39 -10.85
N SER A 51 -3.13 12.34 -12.06
CA SER A 51 -4.32 11.53 -12.35
C SER A 51 -4.07 10.05 -12.07
N TRP A 52 -2.96 9.49 -12.56
CA TRP A 52 -2.61 8.09 -12.31
C TRP A 52 -2.23 7.81 -10.86
N SER A 53 -1.60 8.78 -10.17
CA SER A 53 -1.32 8.66 -8.73
C SER A 53 -2.60 8.53 -7.91
N LEU A 54 -3.66 9.27 -8.25
CA LEU A 54 -4.96 9.16 -7.59
C LEU A 54 -5.57 7.77 -7.80
N VAL A 55 -5.48 7.23 -9.02
CA VAL A 55 -5.95 5.87 -9.33
C VAL A 55 -5.13 4.83 -8.56
N PHE A 56 -3.81 5.00 -8.49
CA PHE A 56 -2.92 4.13 -7.73
C PHE A 56 -3.29 4.12 -6.24
N TYR A 57 -3.46 5.29 -5.62
CA TYR A 57 -3.86 5.39 -4.20
C TYR A 57 -5.28 4.86 -3.95
N LEU A 58 -6.18 4.98 -4.91
CA LEU A 58 -7.49 4.35 -4.84
C LEU A 58 -7.39 2.83 -4.87
N GLY A 59 -6.58 2.26 -5.78
CA GLY A 59 -6.26 0.83 -5.82
C GLY A 59 -5.61 0.34 -4.51
N LEU A 60 -4.63 1.08 -3.99
CA LEU A 60 -3.98 0.81 -2.71
C LEU A 60 -5.00 0.78 -1.56
N THR A 61 -5.98 1.68 -1.53
CA THR A 61 -7.02 1.71 -0.49
C THR A 61 -7.97 0.52 -0.59
N ILE A 62 -8.31 0.10 -1.82
CA ILE A 62 -9.16 -1.06 -2.08
C ILE A 62 -8.43 -2.36 -1.70
N PHE A 63 -7.11 -2.42 -1.89
CA PHE A 63 -6.27 -3.58 -1.58
C PHE A 63 -5.88 -3.67 -0.09
N SER A 64 -5.30 -2.61 0.47
CA SER A 64 -4.64 -2.64 1.79
C SER A 64 -5.59 -2.93 2.94
N VAL A 65 -6.78 -2.30 2.95
CA VAL A 65 -7.74 -2.44 4.05
C VAL A 65 -8.25 -3.89 4.16
N PRO A 66 -8.74 -4.52 3.08
CA PRO A 66 -9.18 -5.91 3.15
C PRO A 66 -8.02 -6.89 3.31
N TYR A 67 -6.82 -6.58 2.79
CA TYR A 67 -5.62 -7.43 2.94
C TYR A 67 -5.21 -7.57 4.41
N VAL A 68 -5.03 -6.45 5.11
CA VAL A 68 -4.67 -6.45 6.54
C VAL A 68 -5.75 -7.16 7.35
N ALA A 69 -7.01 -6.87 7.05
CA ALA A 69 -8.14 -7.45 7.77
C ALA A 69 -8.27 -8.97 7.53
N MET A 70 -7.95 -9.45 6.33
CA MET A 70 -7.91 -10.88 6.00
C MET A 70 -6.83 -11.60 6.79
N GLY A 71 -5.65 -10.99 6.99
CA GLY A 71 -4.59 -11.60 7.78
C GLY A 71 -4.99 -11.86 9.24
N TYR A 72 -5.85 -11.01 9.82
CA TYR A 72 -6.39 -11.24 11.17
C TYR A 72 -7.46 -12.35 11.23
N GLU A 73 -8.06 -12.73 10.10
CA GLU A 73 -9.09 -13.76 9.99
C GLU A 73 -8.52 -15.16 9.70
N ILE A 74 -7.21 -15.31 9.47
CA ILE A 74 -6.57 -16.58 9.08
C ILE A 74 -6.55 -17.59 10.24
N SER A 75 -6.35 -17.14 11.48
CA SER A 75 -6.28 -18.02 12.65
C SER A 75 -7.12 -17.50 13.82
N GLU A 76 -7.77 -18.44 14.50
CA GLU A 76 -8.54 -18.19 15.72
C GLU A 76 -7.61 -18.02 16.95
N ASP A 77 -6.39 -18.57 16.91
CA ASP A 77 -5.39 -18.41 17.98
C ASP A 77 -4.67 -17.06 17.88
N PHE A 78 -4.61 -16.36 19.01
CA PHE A 78 -3.92 -15.08 19.14
C PHE A 78 -2.40 -15.18 18.88
N HIS A 79 -1.75 -16.25 19.36
CA HIS A 79 -0.31 -16.42 19.21
C HIS A 79 0.06 -16.68 17.76
N GLU A 80 -0.68 -17.58 17.09
CA GLU A 80 -0.48 -17.88 15.68
C GLU A 80 -0.71 -16.64 14.80
N ARG A 81 -1.77 -15.87 15.08
CA ARG A 81 -2.06 -14.62 14.36
C ARG A 81 -0.94 -13.58 14.50
N THR A 82 -0.39 -13.45 15.70
CA THR A 82 0.73 -12.53 15.96
C THR A 82 1.98 -12.96 15.20
N GLN A 83 2.27 -14.27 15.16
CA GLN A 83 3.40 -14.82 14.40
C GLN A 83 3.21 -14.62 12.89
N ILE A 84 2.02 -14.88 12.34
CA ILE A 84 1.72 -14.66 10.91
C ILE A 84 1.95 -13.18 10.54
N MET A 85 1.46 -12.25 11.37
CA MET A 85 1.68 -10.82 11.14
C MET A 85 3.16 -10.42 11.25
N ALA A 86 3.89 -10.96 12.22
CA ALA A 86 5.31 -10.70 12.38
C ALA A 86 6.12 -11.18 11.18
N VAL A 87 5.85 -12.39 10.67
CA VAL A 87 6.51 -12.94 9.47
C VAL A 87 6.17 -12.11 8.24
N ALA A 88 4.91 -11.73 8.06
CA ALA A 88 4.50 -10.87 6.94
C ALA A 88 5.19 -9.50 6.98
N GLN A 89 5.31 -8.89 8.16
CA GLN A 89 6.03 -7.63 8.34
C GLN A 89 7.53 -7.78 8.07
N PHE A 90 8.15 -8.86 8.57
CA PHE A 90 9.56 -9.15 8.32
C PHE A 90 9.86 -9.28 6.83
N ILE A 91 9.04 -10.05 6.09
CA ILE A 91 9.16 -10.17 4.63
C ILE A 91 8.97 -8.79 3.97
N GLY A 92 8.00 -8.00 4.43
CA GLY A 92 7.77 -6.65 3.95
C GLY A 92 8.96 -5.71 4.09
N GLN A 93 9.82 -5.88 5.10
CA GLN A 93 11.01 -5.04 5.30
C GLN A 93 12.06 -5.22 4.20
N TRP A 94 12.10 -6.36 3.51
CA TRP A 94 13.05 -6.58 2.42
C TRP A 94 12.82 -5.62 1.24
N ALA A 95 11.63 -5.07 1.07
CA ALA A 95 11.37 -4.04 0.06
C ALA A 95 12.30 -2.82 0.24
N TRP A 96 12.61 -2.43 1.49
CA TRP A 96 13.53 -1.33 1.79
C TRP A 96 15.00 -1.66 1.51
N VAL A 97 15.36 -2.94 1.52
CA VAL A 97 16.70 -3.41 1.15
C VAL A 97 16.85 -3.47 -0.37
N ILE A 98 15.81 -3.89 -1.08
CA ILE A 98 15.81 -4.06 -2.54
C ILE A 98 15.68 -2.72 -3.26
N ALA A 99 14.84 -1.80 -2.78
CA ALA A 99 14.53 -0.55 -3.49
C ALA A 99 15.76 0.30 -3.84
N PRO A 100 16.79 0.46 -2.98
CA PRO A 100 17.99 1.22 -3.32
C PRO A 100 18.78 0.66 -4.51
N TRP A 101 18.74 -0.65 -4.74
CA TRP A 101 19.45 -1.28 -5.86
C TRP A 101 18.89 -0.88 -7.21
N PHE A 102 17.61 -0.50 -7.28
CA PHE A 102 17.04 0.01 -8.53
C PHE A 102 17.74 1.30 -8.98
N TRP A 103 18.23 2.14 -8.07
CA TRP A 103 19.02 3.31 -8.46
C TRP A 103 20.32 2.91 -9.17
N VAL A 104 21.03 1.91 -8.64
CA VAL A 104 22.27 1.41 -9.25
C VAL A 104 22.01 0.91 -10.67
N ILE A 105 20.93 0.16 -10.88
CA ILE A 105 20.55 -0.36 -12.21
C ILE A 105 20.14 0.78 -13.14
N LEU A 106 19.34 1.74 -12.67
CA LEU A 106 18.84 2.85 -13.48
C LEU A 106 19.92 3.82 -13.96
N TYR A 107 20.98 4.00 -13.16
CA TYR A 107 22.11 4.87 -13.49
C TYR A 107 23.27 4.14 -14.20
N ASP A 108 23.20 2.81 -14.37
CA ASP A 108 24.20 2.05 -15.11
C ASP A 108 24.01 2.25 -16.63
N PRO A 109 24.97 2.92 -17.33
CA PRO A 109 24.86 3.18 -18.76
C PRO A 109 24.88 1.91 -19.63
N SER A 110 25.35 0.78 -19.08
CA SER A 110 25.34 -0.50 -19.81
C SER A 110 23.93 -1.10 -19.95
N TRP A 111 23.05 -0.82 -18.99
CA TRP A 111 21.66 -1.28 -19.00
C TRP A 111 20.73 -0.25 -19.64
N PHE A 112 20.92 1.05 -19.35
CA PHE A 112 20.08 2.13 -19.88
C PHE A 112 20.91 3.23 -20.58
N PRO A 113 21.31 3.01 -21.84
CA PRO A 113 22.16 3.96 -22.59
C PRO A 113 21.47 5.30 -22.87
N GLU A 114 20.14 5.29 -22.98
CA GLU A 114 19.32 6.49 -23.26
C GLU A 114 19.06 7.35 -22.02
N GLY A 115 19.50 6.89 -20.83
CA GLY A 115 19.35 7.57 -19.56
C GLY A 115 18.29 6.96 -18.63
N ALA A 116 18.33 7.39 -17.37
CA ALA A 116 17.50 6.85 -16.30
C ALA A 116 15.98 7.01 -16.54
N ASP A 117 15.55 7.96 -17.37
CA ASP A 117 14.14 8.16 -17.71
C ASP A 117 13.57 7.01 -18.54
N ALA A 118 14.32 6.51 -19.54
CA ALA A 118 13.92 5.31 -20.27
C ALA A 118 13.90 4.09 -19.33
N GLY A 119 14.90 4.00 -18.45
CA GLY A 119 15.01 2.92 -17.48
C GLY A 119 13.84 2.86 -16.50
N VAL A 120 13.36 4.00 -15.99
CA VAL A 120 12.21 4.05 -15.08
C VAL A 120 10.94 3.51 -15.74
N ARG A 121 10.71 3.83 -17.03
CA ARG A 121 9.53 3.32 -17.76
C ARG A 121 9.55 1.81 -17.87
N GLU A 122 10.69 1.24 -18.26
CA GLU A 122 10.82 -0.21 -18.46
C GLU A 122 10.81 -0.96 -17.12
N LEU A 123 11.58 -0.46 -16.16
CA LEU A 123 11.68 -1.04 -14.82
C LEU A 123 10.34 -1.03 -14.09
N SER A 124 9.50 0.00 -14.30
CA SER A 124 8.17 0.06 -13.71
C SER A 124 7.28 -1.14 -14.12
N VAL A 125 7.40 -1.60 -15.37
CA VAL A 125 6.67 -2.77 -15.88
C VAL A 125 7.19 -4.04 -15.22
N TRP A 126 8.51 -4.23 -15.23
CA TRP A 126 9.16 -5.42 -14.66
C TRP A 126 8.99 -5.54 -13.16
N VAL A 127 8.85 -4.43 -12.43
CA VAL A 127 8.57 -4.42 -10.99
C VAL A 127 7.08 -4.63 -10.72
N ALA A 128 6.20 -4.00 -11.51
CA ALA A 128 4.76 -4.10 -11.29
C ALA A 128 4.23 -5.53 -11.45
N ILE A 129 4.70 -6.27 -12.44
CA ILE A 129 4.25 -7.64 -12.73
C ILE A 129 4.41 -8.56 -11.51
N PRO A 130 5.63 -8.81 -10.98
CA PRO A 130 5.81 -9.68 -9.82
C PRO A 130 5.11 -9.15 -8.58
N CYS A 131 5.15 -7.83 -8.31
CA CYS A 131 4.45 -7.25 -7.17
C CYS A 131 2.93 -7.48 -7.24
N THR A 132 2.33 -7.32 -8.42
CA THR A 132 0.90 -7.56 -8.63
C THR A 132 0.56 -9.04 -8.49
N MET A 133 1.41 -9.93 -9.03
CA MET A 133 1.23 -11.37 -8.85
C MET A 133 1.27 -11.78 -7.38
N PHE A 134 2.28 -11.33 -6.62
CA PHE A 134 2.38 -11.61 -5.18
C PHE A 134 1.19 -11.01 -4.40
N ALA A 135 0.75 -9.81 -4.75
CA ALA A 135 -0.42 -9.18 -4.13
C ALA A 135 -1.72 -9.97 -4.39
N MET A 136 -1.82 -10.69 -5.52
CA MET A 136 -2.99 -11.53 -5.83
C MET A 136 -2.98 -12.88 -5.11
N ILE A 137 -1.83 -13.39 -4.63
CA ILE A 137 -1.73 -14.70 -3.99
C ILE A 137 -2.74 -14.87 -2.84
N PRO A 138 -2.82 -13.97 -1.84
CA PRO A 138 -3.81 -14.10 -0.78
C PRO A 138 -5.24 -14.19 -1.32
N ALA A 139 -5.58 -13.41 -2.35
CA ALA A 139 -6.90 -13.47 -2.97
C ALA A 139 -7.15 -14.77 -3.73
N LEU A 140 -6.14 -15.42 -4.29
CA LEU A 140 -6.32 -16.67 -5.04
C LEU A 140 -6.40 -17.89 -4.11
N PHE A 141 -5.56 -17.94 -3.08
CA PHE A 141 -5.42 -19.10 -2.21
C PHE A 141 -6.35 -19.08 -1.00
N LEU A 142 -6.68 -17.91 -0.44
CA LEU A 142 -7.59 -17.81 0.71
C LEU A 142 -9.04 -17.80 0.24
N LYS A 143 -9.66 -18.98 0.25
CA LYS A 143 -11.09 -19.15 -0.05
C LYS A 143 -11.93 -18.75 1.17
N GLY A 144 -12.60 -17.60 1.09
CA GLY A 144 -13.58 -17.19 2.08
C GLY A 144 -14.90 -17.96 1.96
N LYS A 145 -15.61 -18.15 3.08
CA LYS A 145 -16.98 -18.68 3.09
C LYS A 145 -17.91 -17.72 2.33
N SER A 146 -18.90 -18.27 1.62
CA SER A 146 -19.90 -17.45 0.94
C SER A 146 -20.70 -16.62 1.93
N THR A 147 -20.96 -15.36 1.60
CA THR A 147 -21.68 -14.41 2.46
C THR A 147 -23.02 -13.95 1.89
N LEU A 148 -23.55 -14.66 0.89
CA LEU A 148 -24.81 -14.29 0.25
C LEU A 148 -26.01 -14.36 1.21
N ASP A 149 -26.09 -15.43 2.00
CA ASP A 149 -27.26 -15.74 2.84
C ASP A 149 -27.20 -15.08 4.22
N ARG A 150 -26.14 -14.31 4.49
CA ARG A 150 -25.92 -13.62 5.77
C ARG A 150 -26.75 -12.35 5.84
N THR A 151 -27.63 -12.27 6.83
CA THR A 151 -28.55 -11.15 7.05
C THR A 151 -28.02 -10.08 8.00
N ASP A 152 -26.90 -10.34 8.67
CA ASP A 152 -26.30 -9.47 9.69
C ASP A 152 -25.50 -8.27 9.14
N PHE A 153 -25.31 -8.18 7.82
CA PHE A 153 -24.61 -7.07 7.18
C PHE A 153 -25.49 -5.84 6.99
N ALA A 154 -24.92 -4.67 7.32
CA ALA A 154 -25.55 -3.38 7.09
C ALA A 154 -25.66 -3.06 5.58
N PRO A 155 -26.69 -2.33 5.14
CA PRO A 155 -26.83 -1.96 3.74
C PRO A 155 -25.70 -0.99 3.31
N ILE A 156 -25.08 -1.29 2.16
CA ILE A 156 -24.07 -0.40 1.56
C ILE A 156 -24.81 0.70 0.80
N ASN A 157 -25.16 1.78 1.49
CA ASN A 157 -25.68 3.01 0.88
C ASN A 157 -24.91 4.24 1.38
N VAL A 158 -25.01 5.36 0.66
CA VAL A 158 -24.25 6.59 0.97
C VAL A 158 -24.54 7.09 2.39
N SER A 159 -25.80 7.01 2.83
CA SER A 159 -26.21 7.43 4.19
C SER A 159 -25.55 6.58 5.29
N ALA A 160 -25.50 5.26 5.12
CA ALA A 160 -24.88 4.34 6.05
C ALA A 160 -23.35 4.47 6.06
N VAL A 161 -22.73 4.69 4.90
CA VAL A 161 -21.30 4.97 4.80
C VAL A 161 -20.97 6.28 5.51
N LEU A 162 -21.72 7.36 5.25
CA LEU A 162 -21.49 8.66 5.89
C LEU A 162 -21.73 8.59 7.42
N GLY A 163 -22.76 7.87 7.85
CA GLY A 163 -23.01 7.60 9.27
C GLY A 163 -21.89 6.78 9.94
N SER A 164 -21.25 5.86 9.21
CA SER A 164 -20.11 5.09 9.72
C SER A 164 -18.87 5.96 9.96
N VAL A 165 -18.64 6.98 9.13
CA VAL A 165 -17.54 7.93 9.30
C VAL A 165 -17.65 8.65 10.65
N GLY A 166 -18.84 9.14 10.99
CA GLY A 166 -19.08 9.77 12.30
C GLY A 166 -18.77 8.84 13.48
N LYS A 167 -19.15 7.57 13.39
CA LYS A 167 -18.83 6.55 14.42
C LYS A 167 -17.33 6.31 14.55
N ILE A 168 -16.60 6.25 13.43
CA ILE A 168 -15.15 6.06 13.44
C ILE A 168 -14.47 7.23 14.18
N PHE A 169 -14.85 8.47 13.85
CA PHE A 169 -14.32 9.64 14.57
C PHE A 169 -14.62 9.58 16.07
N PHE A 170 -15.86 9.27 16.43
CA PHE A 170 -16.24 9.13 17.84
C PHE A 170 -15.39 8.08 18.57
N SER A 171 -15.25 6.88 17.99
CA SER A 171 -14.44 5.80 18.57
C SER A 171 -12.95 6.15 18.66
N ALA A 172 -12.42 6.90 17.70
CA ALA A 172 -11.05 7.39 17.75
C ALA A 172 -10.85 8.36 18.93
N PHE A 173 -11.77 9.32 19.11
CA PHE A 173 -11.72 10.23 20.25
C PHE A 173 -11.86 9.51 21.60
N GLU A 174 -12.69 8.46 21.68
CA GLU A 174 -12.76 7.61 22.88
C GLU A 174 -11.43 6.90 23.16
N ALA A 175 -10.78 6.35 22.14
CA ALA A 175 -9.46 5.73 22.31
C ALA A 175 -8.41 6.73 22.84
N PHE A 176 -8.47 8.00 22.39
CA PHE A 176 -7.61 9.07 22.91
C PHE A 176 -7.86 9.45 24.37
N ARG A 177 -8.97 9.02 24.99
CA ARG A 177 -9.18 9.19 26.43
C ARG A 177 -8.33 8.22 27.25
N ILE A 178 -7.89 7.10 26.65
CA ILE A 178 -7.07 6.08 27.30
C ILE A 178 -5.63 6.59 27.40
N LYS A 179 -5.04 6.57 28.60
CA LYS A 179 -3.70 7.13 28.87
C LYS A 179 -2.62 6.34 28.14
N GLU A 180 -2.70 5.02 28.22
CA GLU A 180 -1.76 4.08 27.62
C GLU A 180 -1.76 4.23 26.09
N PHE A 181 -2.95 4.36 25.49
CA PHE A 181 -3.09 4.61 24.05
C PHE A 181 -2.42 5.92 23.64
N ARG A 182 -2.62 7.02 24.40
CA ARG A 182 -1.97 8.30 24.11
C ARG A 182 -0.44 8.21 24.16
N GLN A 183 0.11 7.49 25.13
CA GLN A 183 1.57 7.31 25.25
C GLN A 183 2.14 6.55 24.05
N ILE A 184 1.49 5.44 23.66
CA ILE A 184 1.90 4.65 22.50
C ILE A 184 1.75 5.48 21.22
N ALA A 185 0.60 6.11 21.00
CA ALA A 185 0.37 6.95 19.83
C ALA A 185 1.39 8.09 19.72
N GLY A 186 1.71 8.75 20.83
CA GLY A 186 2.74 9.78 20.89
C GLY A 186 4.14 9.26 20.57
N ALA A 187 4.54 8.12 21.14
CA ALA A 187 5.82 7.49 20.84
C ALA A 187 5.93 7.07 19.37
N THR A 188 4.90 6.43 18.82
CA THR A 188 4.85 6.04 17.40
C THR A 188 4.91 7.26 16.48
N PHE A 189 4.20 8.34 16.81
CA PHE A 189 4.25 9.58 16.06
C PHE A 189 5.67 10.16 16.02
N LEU A 190 6.36 10.21 17.17
CA LEU A 190 7.74 10.70 17.25
C LEU A 190 8.72 9.83 16.46
N ILE A 191 8.64 8.50 16.61
CA ILE A 191 9.51 7.57 15.87
C ILE A 191 9.30 7.71 14.37
N PHE A 192 8.05 7.75 13.91
CA PHE A 192 7.74 7.82 12.49
C PHE A 192 8.19 9.16 11.88
N ASN A 193 8.01 10.28 12.59
CA ASN A 193 8.52 11.57 12.13
C ASN A 193 10.04 11.60 12.08
N SER A 194 10.73 11.10 13.11
CA SER A 194 12.19 10.99 13.11
C SER A 194 12.70 10.17 11.91
N PHE A 195 12.04 9.05 11.61
CA PHE A 195 12.39 8.23 10.45
C PHE A 195 12.21 9.00 9.12
N ASN A 196 11.10 9.72 8.93
CA ASN A 196 10.85 10.50 7.71
C ASN A 196 11.88 11.63 7.52
N VAL A 197 12.28 12.30 8.61
CA VAL A 197 13.33 13.32 8.56
C VAL A 197 14.66 12.71 8.12
N ILE A 198 15.10 11.61 8.74
CA ILE A 198 16.37 10.95 8.38
C ILE A 198 16.33 10.42 6.93
N ALA A 199 15.22 9.82 6.51
CA ALA A 199 15.05 9.30 5.16
C ALA A 199 15.26 10.39 4.10
N ALA A 200 14.72 11.59 4.31
CA ALA A 200 14.90 12.72 3.40
C ALA A 200 16.36 13.17 3.25
N PHE A 201 17.17 13.03 4.31
CA PHE A 201 18.60 13.37 4.30
C PHE A 201 19.53 12.19 3.99
N THR A 202 19.00 11.00 3.74
CA THR A 202 19.83 9.78 3.57
C THR A 202 20.83 9.92 2.44
N PHE A 203 20.44 10.52 1.31
CA PHE A 203 21.37 10.80 0.20
C PHE A 203 22.52 11.73 0.61
N LEU A 204 22.22 12.82 1.32
CA LEU A 204 23.23 13.78 1.83
C LEU A 204 24.19 13.13 2.83
N ILE A 205 23.68 12.28 3.72
CA ILE A 205 24.50 11.55 4.70
C ILE A 205 25.46 10.61 3.98
N ILE A 206 24.98 9.88 2.96
CA ILE A 206 25.81 8.96 2.17
C ILE A 206 26.90 9.74 1.42
N VAL A 207 26.56 10.82 0.73
CA VAL A 207 27.54 11.65 0.00
C VAL A 207 28.60 12.26 0.93
N HIS A 208 28.18 12.82 2.06
CA HIS A 208 29.10 13.43 3.02
C HIS A 208 30.06 12.41 3.65
N TYR A 209 29.56 11.26 4.09
CA TYR A 209 30.37 10.27 4.83
C TYR A 209 31.09 9.25 3.96
N MET A 210 30.57 8.90 2.77
CA MET A 210 31.21 7.94 1.87
C MET A 210 32.07 8.61 0.80
N PHE A 211 31.73 9.84 0.39
CA PHE A 211 32.39 10.54 -0.71
C PHE A 211 33.00 11.89 -0.30
N ASN A 212 33.11 12.19 1.00
CA ASN A 212 33.70 13.44 1.52
C ASN A 212 33.06 14.73 0.97
N SER A 213 31.79 14.70 0.57
CA SER A 213 31.02 15.86 0.07
C SER A 213 31.36 16.33 -1.35
N ASP A 214 32.03 15.52 -2.17
CA ASP A 214 32.20 15.79 -3.61
C ASP A 214 30.96 15.40 -4.44
#